data_AF-F0T0W4-F1
#
_entry.id   AF-F0T0W4-F1
#
_cell.length_a   1.000
_cell.length_b   1.000
_cell.length_c   1.000
_cell.angle_alpha   90.00
_cell.angle_beta   90.00
_cell.angle_gamma   90.00
#
_symmetry.space_group_name_H-M   'P 1'
#
loop_
_entity.id
_entity.type
_entity.pdbx_description
1 polymer ?
#
loop_
_entity_poly.entity_id
_entity_poly.type
_entity_poly.pdbx_seq_one_letter_code
_entity_poly.pdbx_strand_id
1 'polypeptide(L)'
;MDINPELIQRAQMLLTLDHSLSQVKEILLRDGYPEDEVIELIEATEEVLNYFSPPLFDEDKIAIDIRHVNKKIDNTGSPDILVDRNSGKVELLTPHLQETWRVANEIRKSIRFQYR
;
A
#
# COMPACT_ATOMS: atom_id res chain seq x y z
N MET A 1 -23.77 -2.36 -8.54
CA MET A 1 -23.58 -1.39 -9.63
C MET A 1 -23.52 -2.19 -10.91
N ASP A 2 -24.37 -1.85 -11.88
CA ASP A 2 -24.36 -2.45 -13.21
C ASP A 2 -23.68 -1.46 -14.17
N ILE A 3 -22.34 -1.39 -14.12
CA ILE A 3 -21.56 -0.61 -15.08
C ILE A 3 -21.81 -1.17 -16.48
N ASN A 4 -21.98 -0.31 -17.47
CA ASN A 4 -22.22 -0.75 -18.85
C ASN A 4 -21.11 -1.71 -19.33
N PRO A 5 -21.43 -2.95 -19.75
CA PRO A 5 -20.44 -3.91 -20.25
C PRO A 5 -19.61 -3.38 -21.43
N GLU A 6 -20.21 -2.53 -22.27
CA GLU A 6 -19.52 -1.90 -23.40
C GLU A 6 -18.42 -0.93 -22.93
N LEU A 7 -18.70 -0.15 -21.88
CA LEU A 7 -17.74 0.75 -21.25
C LEU A 7 -16.53 -0.03 -20.70
N ILE A 8 -16.80 -1.15 -20.02
CA ILE A 8 -15.76 -2.05 -19.50
C ILE A 8 -14.89 -2.58 -20.65
N GLN A 9 -15.53 -3.11 -21.69
CA GLN A 9 -14.82 -3.68 -22.84
C GLN A 9 -13.96 -2.62 -23.55
N ARG A 10 -14.49 -1.40 -23.70
CA ARG A 10 -13.78 -0.27 -24.30
C ARG A 10 -12.56 0.12 -23.47
N ALA A 11 -12.72 0.24 -22.15
CA ALA A 11 -11.63 0.55 -21.22
C ALA A 11 -10.53 -0.52 -21.26
N GLN A 12 -10.91 -1.80 -21.22
CA GLN A 12 -9.96 -2.92 -21.32
C GLN A 12 -9.15 -2.86 -22.61
N MET A 13 -9.81 -2.61 -23.74
CA MET A 13 -9.11 -2.48 -25.02
C MET A 13 -8.11 -1.33 -25.00
N LEU A 14 -8.47 -0.16 -24.47
CA LEU A 14 -7.55 0.98 -24.37
C LEU A 14 -6.34 0.68 -23.47
N LEU A 15 -6.56 0.00 -22.34
CA LEU A 15 -5.50 -0.45 -21.45
C LEU A 15 -4.55 -1.45 -22.12
N THR A 16 -5.07 -2.37 -22.95
CA THR A 16 -4.24 -3.31 -23.73
C THR A 16 -3.44 -2.63 -24.86
N LEU A 17 -3.80 -1.40 -25.21
CA LEU A 17 -3.09 -0.56 -26.18
C LEU A 17 -2.12 0.42 -25.49
N ASP A 18 -1.71 0.11 -24.25
CA ASP A 18 -0.75 0.88 -23.44
C ASP A 18 -1.18 2.33 -23.13
N HIS A 19 -2.49 2.63 -23.13
CA HIS A 19 -2.97 3.92 -22.63
C HIS A 19 -2.92 3.95 -21.10
N SER A 20 -2.47 5.07 -20.52
CA SER A 20 -2.55 5.27 -19.07
C SER A 20 -4.00 5.42 -18.61
N LEU A 21 -4.30 5.14 -17.34
CA LEU A 21 -5.66 5.31 -16.80
C LEU A 21 -6.22 6.73 -16.99
N SER A 22 -5.37 7.75 -16.87
CA SER A 22 -5.76 9.14 -17.14
C SER A 22 -6.16 9.34 -18.61
N GLN A 23 -5.42 8.74 -19.55
CA GLN A 23 -5.76 8.78 -20.98
C GLN A 23 -7.04 7.99 -21.27
N VAL A 24 -7.22 6.83 -20.65
CA VAL A 24 -8.45 6.03 -20.77
C VAL A 24 -9.66 6.84 -20.31
N LYS A 25 -9.57 7.49 -19.13
CA LYS A 25 -10.63 8.38 -18.62
C LYS A 25 -11.01 9.45 -19.63
N GLU A 26 -10.03 10.17 -20.17
CA GLU A 26 -10.28 11.24 -21.15
C GLU A 26 -10.91 10.73 -22.45
N ILE A 27 -10.47 9.57 -22.93
CA ILE A 27 -11.02 8.96 -24.16
C ILE A 27 -12.47 8.51 -23.95
N LEU A 28 -12.78 7.88 -22.81
CA LEU A 28 -14.15 7.40 -22.53
C LEU A 28 -15.14 8.57 -22.37
N LEU A 29 -14.72 9.66 -21.72
CA LEU A 29 -15.55 10.87 -21.64
C LEU A 29 -15.77 11.50 -23.03
N ARG A 30 -14.77 11.49 -23.91
CA ARG A 30 -14.89 11.97 -25.29
C ARG A 30 -15.77 11.06 -26.16
N ASP A 31 -15.74 9.76 -25.92
CA ASP A 31 -16.59 8.76 -26.59
C ASP A 31 -18.06 8.89 -26.14
N GLY A 32 -18.34 9.69 -25.10
CA GLY A 32 -19.69 10.07 -24.67
C GLY A 32 -20.29 9.19 -23.58
N TYR A 33 -19.47 8.38 -22.89
CA TYR A 33 -19.94 7.59 -21.76
C TYR A 33 -20.29 8.49 -20.54
N PRO A 34 -21.24 8.06 -19.68
CA PRO A 34 -21.61 8.80 -18.48
C PRO A 34 -20.42 9.04 -17.55
N GLU A 35 -20.27 10.28 -17.08
CA GLU A 35 -19.11 10.69 -16.28
C GLU A 35 -19.01 9.93 -14.95
N ASP A 36 -20.15 9.68 -14.31
CA ASP A 36 -20.26 8.89 -13.08
C ASP A 36 -19.77 7.45 -13.27
N GLU A 37 -20.21 6.76 -14.33
CA GLU A 37 -19.75 5.41 -14.64
C GLU A 37 -18.26 5.37 -15.00
N VAL A 38 -17.76 6.37 -15.73
CA VAL A 38 -16.34 6.47 -16.08
C VAL A 38 -15.48 6.70 -14.83
N ILE A 39 -15.89 7.60 -13.93
CA ILE A 39 -15.17 7.87 -12.68
C ILE A 39 -15.12 6.60 -11.83
N GLU A 40 -16.26 5.94 -11.63
CA GLU A 40 -16.35 4.72 -10.83
C GLU A 40 -15.45 3.61 -11.40
N LEU A 41 -15.46 3.39 -12.71
CA LEU A 41 -14.62 2.39 -13.36
C LEU A 41 -13.12 2.68 -13.18
N ILE A 42 -12.72 3.94 -13.34
CA ILE A 42 -11.32 4.35 -13.21
C ILE A 42 -10.84 4.21 -11.77
N GLU A 43 -11.63 4.64 -10.79
CA GLU A 43 -11.31 4.52 -9.36
C GLU A 43 -11.18 3.05 -8.95
N ALA A 44 -12.13 2.20 -9.35
CA ALA A 44 -12.06 0.76 -9.07
C ALA A 44 -10.83 0.10 -9.73
N THR A 45 -10.47 0.53 -10.94
CA THR A 45 -9.28 0.00 -11.62
C THR A 45 -7.99 0.48 -10.95
N GLU A 46 -7.94 1.74 -10.52
CA GLU A 46 -6.81 2.30 -9.77
C GLU A 46 -6.62 1.59 -8.42
N GLU A 47 -7.70 1.31 -7.69
CA GLU A 47 -7.64 0.54 -6.44
C GLU A 47 -7.03 -0.86 -6.66
N VAL A 48 -7.45 -1.55 -7.72
CA VAL A 48 -6.92 -2.87 -8.06
C VAL A 48 -5.45 -2.81 -8.49
N LEU A 49 -5.06 -1.82 -9.30
CA LEU A 49 -3.64 -1.64 -9.67
C LEU A 49 -2.78 -1.26 -8.47
N ASN A 50 -3.32 -0.49 -7.54
CA ASN A 50 -2.66 -0.16 -6.27
C ASN A 50 -2.56 -1.37 -5.33
N TYR A 51 -3.50 -2.32 -5.39
CA TYR A 51 -3.40 -3.60 -4.68
C TYR A 51 -2.28 -4.49 -5.22
N PHE A 52 -2.02 -4.45 -6.54
CA PHE A 52 -0.92 -5.18 -7.17
C PHE A 52 0.43 -4.47 -7.09
N SER A 53 0.44 -3.18 -6.76
CA SER A 53 1.65 -2.50 -6.34
C SER A 53 1.97 -2.96 -4.93
N PRO A 54 3.13 -3.61 -4.67
CA PRO A 54 3.54 -3.82 -3.29
C PRO A 54 3.49 -2.44 -2.60
N PRO A 55 2.97 -2.35 -1.35
CA PRO A 55 2.98 -1.07 -0.64
C PRO A 55 4.39 -0.50 -0.79
N LEU A 56 4.50 0.78 -1.15
CA LEU A 56 5.77 1.48 -1.21
C LEU A 56 6.46 1.25 0.13
N PHE A 57 7.29 0.20 0.19
CA PHE A 57 8.19 -0.04 1.28
C PHE A 57 9.15 1.10 1.12
N ASP A 58 8.88 2.14 1.90
CA ASP A 58 9.74 3.28 2.11
C ASP A 58 11.15 2.72 2.33
N GLU A 59 12.05 2.84 1.33
CA GLU A 59 13.40 2.27 1.40
C GLU A 59 14.19 2.83 2.59
N ASP A 60 13.73 3.97 3.10
CA ASP A 60 14.22 4.62 4.30
C ASP A 60 13.66 4.02 5.59
N LYS A 61 12.80 3.00 5.53
CA LYS A 61 12.24 2.31 6.71
C LYS A 61 12.62 0.84 6.77
N ILE A 62 13.08 0.43 7.94
CA ILE A 62 13.35 -0.97 8.29
C ILE A 62 12.12 -1.51 9.01
N ALA A 63 11.49 -2.53 8.42
CA ALA A 63 10.43 -3.30 9.03
C ALA A 63 11.01 -4.42 9.90
N ILE A 64 10.52 -4.54 11.14
CA ILE A 64 10.93 -5.58 12.09
C ILE A 64 9.69 -6.32 12.53
N ASP A 65 9.65 -7.61 12.20
CA ASP A 65 8.63 -8.55 12.65
C ASP A 65 9.17 -9.36 13.84
N ILE A 66 8.38 -9.46 14.90
CA ILE A 66 8.76 -10.11 16.15
C ILE A 66 8.00 -11.44 16.22
N ARG A 67 8.75 -12.53 16.40
CA ARG A 67 8.12 -13.83 16.68
C ARG A 67 7.55 -13.83 18.09
N HIS A 68 6.23 -13.81 18.16
CA HIS A 68 5.47 -13.91 19.39
C HIS A 68 5.13 -15.37 19.69
N VAL A 69 5.42 -15.84 20.91
CA VAL A 69 5.22 -17.25 21.31
C VAL A 69 3.74 -17.66 21.27
N ASN A 70 2.82 -16.69 21.43
CA ASN A 70 1.37 -16.93 21.55
C ASN A 70 0.55 -16.47 20.34
N LYS A 71 1.18 -15.93 19.29
CA LYS A 71 0.44 -15.43 18.12
C LYS A 71 0.33 -16.58 17.11
N LYS A 72 -0.91 -16.95 16.73
CA LYS A 72 -1.11 -17.71 15.49
C LYS A 72 -0.47 -16.90 14.38
N ILE A 73 0.15 -17.57 13.40
CA ILE A 73 0.74 -16.92 12.23
C ILE A 73 -0.40 -16.23 11.49
N ASP A 74 -0.70 -14.99 11.86
CA ASP A 74 -1.60 -14.13 11.13
C ASP A 74 -0.77 -13.57 9.98
N ASN A 75 -1.05 -14.07 8.78
CA ASN A 75 -0.47 -13.65 7.51
C ASN A 75 -0.90 -12.22 7.10
N THR A 76 -1.28 -11.36 8.05
CA THR A 76 -1.61 -9.96 7.74
C THR A 76 -0.40 -9.16 7.25
N GLY A 77 0.82 -9.72 7.32
CA GLY A 77 2.01 -9.18 6.65
C GLY A 77 2.48 -7.82 7.17
N SER A 78 1.86 -7.31 8.24
CA SER A 78 2.20 -6.03 8.85
C SER A 78 3.28 -6.23 9.91
N PRO A 79 4.40 -5.48 9.85
CA PRO A 79 5.48 -5.61 10.83
C PRO A 79 5.06 -5.10 12.22
N ASP A 80 5.80 -5.47 13.26
CA ASP A 80 5.53 -5.00 14.63
C ASP A 80 6.15 -3.63 14.92
N ILE A 81 7.27 -3.33 14.26
CA ILE A 81 8.05 -2.09 14.43
C ILE A 81 8.51 -1.58 13.07
N LEU A 82 8.46 -0.26 12.89
CA LEU A 82 9.12 0.45 11.79
C LEU A 82 10.23 1.35 12.35
N VAL A 83 11.39 1.33 11.70
CA VAL A 83 12.52 2.19 12.06
C VAL A 83 12.94 3.01 10.85
N ASP A 84 12.87 4.32 10.97
CA ASP A 84 13.41 5.24 9.96
C ASP A 84 14.94 5.22 10.02
N ARG A 85 15.59 4.91 8.89
CA ARG A 85 17.04 4.80 8.72
C ARG A 85 17.76 6.13 8.88
N ASN A 86 17.12 7.22 8.45
CA ASN A 86 17.71 8.55 8.39
C ASN A 86 17.55 9.27 9.74
N SER A 87 16.35 9.21 10.32
CA SER A 87 16.06 9.89 11.60
C SER A 87 16.31 9.01 12.83
N GLY A 88 16.42 7.69 12.65
CA GLY A 88 16.46 6.73 13.77
C GLY A 88 15.14 6.65 14.55
N LYS A 89 14.06 7.24 14.04
CA LYS A 89 12.75 7.24 14.70
C LYS A 89 12.17 5.82 14.70
N VAL A 90 11.73 5.36 15.88
CA VAL A 90 11.14 4.04 16.09
C VAL A 90 9.64 4.17 16.31
N GLU A 91 8.85 3.57 15.41
CA GLU A 91 7.40 3.52 15.41
C GLU A 91 6.91 2.11 15.73
N LEU A 92 5.89 1.99 16.58
CA LEU A 92 5.36 0.72 17.08
C LEU A 92 3.99 0.49 16.46
N LEU A 93 3.85 -0.58 15.67
CA LEU A 93 2.59 -0.95 15.02
C LEU A 93 1.78 -1.92 15.88
N THR A 94 2.44 -2.66 16.77
CA THR A 94 1.79 -3.52 17.77
C THR A 94 2.11 -3.11 19.21
N PRO A 95 1.80 -1.85 19.63
CA PRO A 95 2.17 -1.33 20.95
C PRO A 95 1.45 -2.03 22.12
N HIS A 96 0.44 -2.85 21.84
CA HIS A 96 -0.27 -3.64 22.84
C HIS A 96 0.52 -4.90 23.27
N LEU A 97 1.58 -5.29 22.54
CA LEU A 97 2.42 -6.44 22.85
C LEU A 97 3.66 -5.99 23.62
N GLN A 98 3.97 -6.70 24.71
CA GLN A 98 5.10 -6.35 25.58
C GLN A 98 6.44 -6.55 24.88
N GLU A 99 6.53 -7.57 24.03
CA GLU A 99 7.71 -7.92 23.25
C GLU A 99 8.09 -6.78 22.28
N THR A 100 7.10 -6.14 21.65
CA THR A 100 7.28 -4.97 20.79
C THR A 100 7.97 -3.82 21.52
N TRP A 101 7.54 -3.52 22.75
CA TRP A 101 8.20 -2.50 23.59
C TRP A 101 9.63 -2.88 23.98
N ARG A 102 9.85 -4.15 24.33
CA ARG A 102 11.19 -4.64 24.71
C ARG A 102 12.17 -4.47 23.56
N VAL A 103 11.80 -4.93 22.36
CA VAL A 103 12.64 -4.83 21.16
C VAL A 103 12.87 -3.36 20.78
N ALA A 104 11.82 -2.52 20.82
CA ALA A 104 11.95 -1.09 20.54
C ALA A 104 12.95 -0.37 21.46
N ASN A 105 12.98 -0.72 22.74
CA ASN A 105 13.92 -0.14 23.68
C ASN A 105 15.37 -0.54 23.39
N GLU A 106 15.61 -1.78 22.97
CA GLU A 106 16.95 -2.23 22.56
C GLU A 106 17.40 -1.54 21.26
N ILE A 107 16.49 -1.34 20.31
CA ILE A 107 16.77 -0.57 19.08
C ILE A 107 17.15 0.87 19.44
N ARG A 108 16.35 1.56 20.27
CA ARG A 108 16.63 2.94 20.69
C ARG A 108 17.98 3.07 21.39
N LYS A 109 18.34 2.10 22.24
CA LYS A 109 19.67 2.07 22.87
C LYS A 109 20.77 1.96 21.81
N SER A 110 20.62 1.01 20.88
CA SER A 110 21.61 0.74 19.83
C SER A 110 21.84 1.95 18.91
N ILE A 111 20.77 2.61 18.47
CA ILE A 111 20.85 3.83 17.65
C ILE A 111 21.55 4.95 18.43
N ARG A 112 21.23 5.14 19.71
CA ARG A 112 21.87 6.16 20.55
C ARG A 112 23.39 5.96 20.70
N PHE A 113 23.87 4.71 20.62
CA PHE A 113 25.31 4.42 20.64
C PHE A 113 26.01 4.72 19.31
N GLN A 114 25.32 4.68 18.18
CA GLN A 114 25.92 4.99 16.87
C GLN A 114 26.18 6.50 16.66
N TYR A 115 25.45 7.36 17.38
CA TYR A 115 25.58 8.82 17.31
C TYR A 115 26.38 9.42 18.50
N ARG A 116 27.21 8.60 19.17
CA ARG A 116 28.15 9.02 20.22
C ARG A 116 29.58 8.85 19.75
#